data_AF-A0A7W1SC06-F1
#
_entry.id   AF-A0A7W1SC06-F1
#
_cell.length_a   1.000
_cell.length_b   1.000
_cell.length_c   1.000
_cell.angle_alpha   90.00
_cell.angle_beta   90.00
_cell.angle_gamma   90.00
#
_symmetry.space_group_name_H-M   'P 1'
#
loop_
_entity.id
_entity.type
_entity.pdbx_description
1 polymer ?
#
loop_
_entity_poly.entity_id
_entity_poly.type
_entity_poly.pdbx_seq_one_letter_code
_entity_poly.pdbx_strand_id
1 'polypeptide(L)' 'FVIMYFLLFRPQMRRQKEQAALVSALKTGDRVVTASGIHGLIANVKDRTVIVKIADNVKIEMEKSAITSVAKTE' A
#
# COMPACT_ATOMS: atom_id res chain seq x y z
N PHE A 1 -22.56 -17.96 -22.52
CA PHE A 1 -21.22 -18.28 -21.95
C PHE A 1 -20.32 -17.06 -21.69
N VAL A 2 -20.31 -16.01 -22.53
CA VAL A 2 -19.44 -14.82 -22.36
C VAL A 2 -19.82 -13.91 -21.16
N ILE A 3 -21.11 -13.82 -20.82
CA ILE A 3 -21.62 -12.94 -19.75
C ILE A 3 -21.11 -13.36 -18.35
N MET A 4 -20.96 -14.67 -18.10
CA MET A 4 -20.41 -15.19 -16.84
C MET A 4 -18.93 -14.84 -16.67
N TYR A 5 -18.14 -14.89 -17.76
CA TYR A 5 -16.71 -14.55 -17.76
C TYR A 5 -16.46 -13.06 -17.52
N PHE A 6 -17.30 -12.19 -18.09
CA PHE A 6 -17.13 -10.73 -17.96
C PHE A 6 -17.38 -10.24 -16.52
N LEU A 7 -18.28 -10.90 -15.79
CA LEU A 7 -18.57 -10.59 -14.38
C LEU A 7 -17.42 -10.96 -13.44
N LEU A 8 -16.64 -12.01 -13.75
CA LEU A 8 -15.50 -12.46 -12.93
C LEU A 8 -14.19 -11.74 -13.23
N PHE A 9 -13.96 -11.27 -14.46
CA PHE A 9 -12.69 -10.63 -14.85
C PHE A 9 -12.63 -9.12 -14.49
N ARG A 10 -13.78 -8.44 -14.51
CA ARG A 10 -13.90 -7.02 -14.12
C ARG A 10 -13.48 -6.69 -12.67
N PRO A 11 -13.81 -7.50 -11.64
CA PRO A 11 -13.42 -7.19 -10.25
C PRO A 11 -11.90 -7.26 -10.03
N GLN A 12 -11.17 -8.07 -10.80
CA GLN A 12 -9.73 -8.24 -10.61
C GLN A 12 -8.93 -7.02 -11.08
N MET A 13 -9.30 -6.42 -12.22
CA MET A 13 -8.68 -5.19 -12.69
C MET A 13 -8.95 -3.99 -11.79
N ARG A 14 -10.11 -3.93 -11.11
CA ARG A 14 -10.43 -2.85 -10.16
C ARG A 14 -9.52 -2.89 -8.94
N ARG A 15 -9.29 -4.08 -8.36
CA ARG A 15 -8.39 -4.24 -7.20
C ARG A 15 -6.95 -3.84 -7.50
N GLN A 16 -6.43 -4.17 -8.67
CA GLN A 16 -5.07 -3.76 -9.06
C GLN A 16 -4.96 -2.24 -9.25
N LYS A 17 -5.97 -1.61 -9.86
CA LYS A 17 -6.00 -0.14 -10.02
C LYS A 17 -6.14 0.58 -8.68
N GLU A 18 -6.96 0.06 -7.78
CA GLU A 18 -7.15 0.60 -6.43
C GLU A 18 -5.85 0.48 -5.60
N GLN A 19 -5.15 -0.65 -5.69
CA GLN A 19 -3.82 -0.81 -5.06
C GLN A 19 -2.79 0.15 -5.65
N ALA A 20 -2.74 0.32 -6.97
CA ALA A 20 -1.81 1.26 -7.61
C ALA A 20 -2.09 2.72 -7.19
N ALA A 21 -3.36 3.10 -7.05
CA ALA A 21 -3.76 4.43 -6.59
C ALA A 21 -3.40 4.66 -5.11
N LEU A 22 -3.61 3.67 -4.25
CA LEU A 22 -3.19 3.73 -2.83
C LEU A 22 -1.68 3.88 -2.70
N VAL A 23 -0.93 3.14 -3.50
CA VAL A 23 0.54 3.21 -3.55
C VAL A 23 1.05 4.58 -3.99
N SER A 24 0.37 5.23 -4.95
CA SER A 24 0.69 6.58 -5.40
C SER A 24 0.37 7.66 -4.36
N ALA A 25 -0.56 7.41 -3.44
CA ALA A 25 -1.00 8.39 -2.45
C ALA A 25 -0.11 8.43 -1.20
N LEU A 26 0.85 7.52 -1.08
CA LEU A 26 1.76 7.43 0.06
C LEU A 26 2.67 8.66 0.16
N LYS A 27 2.64 9.34 1.30
CA LYS A 27 3.52 10.48 1.59
C LYS A 27 4.38 10.22 2.82
N THR A 28 5.52 10.90 2.87
CA THR A 28 6.37 10.96 4.05
C THR A 28 5.59 11.59 5.21
N GLY A 29 5.62 10.94 6.37
CA GLY A 29 4.86 11.36 7.56
C GLY A 29 3.55 10.60 7.78
N ASP A 30 3.03 9.88 6.79
CA ASP A 30 1.81 9.10 6.96
C ASP A 30 2.06 7.87 7.85
N ARG A 31 1.07 7.54 8.70
CA ARG A 31 1.02 6.22 9.34
C ARG A 31 0.52 5.20 8.36
N VAL A 32 1.19 4.06 8.29
CA VAL A 32 0.83 2.96 7.40
C VAL A 32 0.71 1.65 8.14
N VAL A 33 -0.12 0.78 7.57
CA VAL A 33 -0.27 -0.61 7.99
C VAL A 33 0.17 -1.50 6.84
N THR A 34 1.14 -2.37 7.12
CA THR A 34 1.66 -3.34 6.15
C THR A 34 0.70 -4.52 6.02
N ALA A 35 0.85 -5.32 4.97
CA ALA A 35 0.06 -6.55 4.75
C ALA A 35 0.18 -7.57 5.90
N SER A 36 1.27 -7.50 6.66
CA SER A 36 1.51 -8.31 7.87
C SER A 36 0.92 -7.72 9.15
N GLY A 37 0.20 -6.60 9.08
CA GLY A 37 -0.39 -5.92 10.24
C GLY A 37 0.60 -5.07 11.04
N ILE A 38 1.76 -4.74 10.47
CA ILE A 38 2.76 -3.89 11.15
C ILE A 38 2.36 -2.44 10.97
N HIS A 39 2.29 -1.72 12.08
CA HIS A 39 2.04 -0.28 12.11
C HIS A 39 3.37 0.47 12.13
N GLY A 40 3.52 1.47 11.28
CA GLY A 40 4.70 2.31 11.25
C GLY A 40 4.45 3.66 10.61
N LEU A 41 5.49 4.50 10.57
CA LEU A 41 5.45 5.82 9.97
C LEU A 41 6.37 5.86 8.75
N ILE A 42 5.89 6.42 7.64
CA ILE A 42 6.71 6.56 6.44
C ILE A 42 7.77 7.63 6.69
N ALA A 43 9.03 7.20 6.70
CA ALA A 43 10.19 8.08 6.80
C ALA A 43 10.70 8.53 5.42
N ASN A 44 10.48 7.73 4.38
CA ASN A 44 10.85 8.10 3.01
C ASN A 44 10.06 7.29 1.98
N VAL A 45 9.82 7.89 0.81
CA VAL A 45 9.15 7.24 -0.33
C VAL A 45 10.08 7.29 -1.52
N LYS A 46 10.50 6.13 -2.03
CA LYS A 46 11.22 5.99 -3.31
C LYS A 46 10.24 5.60 -4.41
N ASP A 47 10.69 5.31 -5.63
CA ASP A 47 9.79 4.95 -6.73
C ASP A 47 9.07 3.61 -6.51
N ARG A 48 9.82 2.56 -6.14
CA ARG A 48 9.32 1.19 -5.96
C ARG A 48 9.19 0.77 -4.49
N THR A 49 10.00 1.34 -3.63
CA THR A 49 10.09 1.00 -2.20
C THR A 49 9.75 2.20 -1.31
N VAL A 50 9.49 1.92 -0.04
CA VAL A 50 9.25 2.89 1.02
C VAL A 50 10.08 2.52 2.24
N ILE A 51 10.55 3.54 2.95
CA ILE A 51 11.21 3.38 4.25
C ILE A 51 10.18 3.67 5.33
N VAL A 52 9.87 2.66 6.12
CA VAL A 52 8.93 2.73 7.23
C VAL A 52 9.70 2.62 8.54
N LYS A 53 9.46 3.56 9.46
CA LYS A 53 9.95 3.52 10.84
C LYS A 53 8.90 2.80 11.68
N ILE A 54 9.25 1.64 12.26
CA ILE A 54 8.35 0.86 13.13
C ILE A 54 8.61 1.16 14.60
N ALA A 55 9.87 1.38 14.96
CA ALA A 55 10.29 1.67 16.33
C ALA A 55 11.42 2.71 16.33
N ASP A 56 11.80 3.19 17.51
CA ASP A 56 12.93 4.10 17.62
C ASP A 56 14.22 3.45 17.14
N ASN A 57 14.86 4.13 16.19
CA ASN A 57 16.03 3.66 15.44
C ASN A 57 15.83 2.45 14.52
N VAL A 58 14.62 1.90 14.38
CA VAL A 58 14.33 0.78 13.47
C VAL A 58 13.62 1.31 12.22
N LYS A 59 14.35 1.35 11.12
CA LYS A 59 13.84 1.66 9.77
C LYS A 59 13.91 0.41 8.92
N ILE A 60 12.82 0.08 8.26
CA ILE A 60 12.75 -1.02 7.31
C ILE A 60 12.44 -0.47 5.93
N GLU A 61 13.08 -1.03 4.92
CA GLU A 61 12.73 -0.77 3.52
C GLU A 61 11.83 -1.90 3.03
N MET A 62 10.69 -1.54 2.45
CA MET A 62 9.73 -2.51 1.94
C MET A 62 9.14 -2.07 0.61
N GLU A 63 8.65 -3.02 -0.18
CA GLU A 63 7.96 -2.68 -1.41
C GLU A 63 6.65 -1.95 -1.10
N LYS A 64 6.30 -0.98 -1.95
CA LYS A 64 5.01 -0.28 -1.85
C LYS A 64 3.82 -1.23 -1.98
N SER A 65 3.98 -2.31 -2.74
CA SER A 65 3.01 -3.39 -2.92
C SER A 65 2.62 -4.06 -1.59
N ALA A 66 3.50 -4.01 -0.58
CA ALA A 66 3.28 -4.60 0.73
C ALA A 66 2.51 -3.68 1.70
N ILE A 67 2.20 -2.44 1.31
CA ILE A 67 1.36 -1.53 2.10
C ILE A 67 -0.10 -1.77 1.76
N THR A 68 -0.88 -2.14 2.77
CA THR A 68 -2.31 -2.47 2.60
C THR A 68 -3.22 -1.31 2.96
N SER A 69 -2.82 -0.48 3.93
CA SER A 69 -3.64 0.66 4.34
C SER A 69 -2.78 1.84 4.78
N VAL A 70 -3.27 3.05 4.48
CA VAL A 70 -2.71 4.31 4.94
C VAL A 70 -3.66 4.84 6.00
N ALA A 71 -3.21 4.83 7.25
CA ALA A 71 -3.88 5.53 8.33
C ALA A 71 -3.53 7.02 8.19
N LYS A 72 -4.23 7.72 7.29
CA LYS A 72 -4.24 9.18 7.30
C LYS A 72 -4.72 9.61 8.68
N THR A 73 -3.82 10.20 9.45
CA THR A 73 -4.22 10.96 10.63
C THR A 73 -4.67 12.31 10.08
N GLU A 74 -5.96 12.64 10.27
CA GLU A 74 -6.53 13.96 9.95
C GLU A 74 -5.74 15.09 10.60
#